data_AF-A0A450SH15-F1
#
_entry.id   AF-A0A450SH15-F1
#
_cell.length_a   1.000
_cell.length_b   1.000
_cell.length_c   1.000
_cell.angle_alpha   90.00
_cell.angle_beta   90.00
_cell.angle_gamma   90.00
#
_symmetry.space_group_name_H-M   'P 1'
#
loop_
_entity.id
_entity.type
_entity.pdbx_description
1 polymer ?
#
loop_
_entity_poly.entity_id
_entity_poly.type
_entity_poly.pdbx_seq_one_letter_code
_entity_poly.pdbx_strand_id
1 'polypeptide(L)'
;MRDNLDKWVYAFKNNEVLEEFSAPGIGSLKEKFNYLKMDEDERRRFDKHMDYMRSEWGMIASARQGGVKRGYEKVRIKRHVRSQQC
;
A
#
# COMPACT_ATOMS: atom_id res chain seq x y z
N MET A 1 -17.78 21.39 -16.30
CA MET A 1 -17.42 19.96 -16.12
C MET A 1 -16.50 19.41 -17.23
N ARG A 2 -15.73 20.23 -17.96
CA ARG A 2 -14.75 19.74 -18.96
C ARG A 2 -13.31 19.71 -18.42
N ASP A 3 -13.02 20.57 -17.46
CA ASP A 3 -11.67 20.84 -16.96
C ASP A 3 -10.96 19.61 -16.40
N ASN A 4 -11.67 18.70 -15.72
CA ASN A 4 -11.03 17.51 -15.16
C ASN A 4 -10.65 16.52 -16.26
N LEU A 5 -11.55 16.23 -17.20
CA LEU A 5 -11.24 15.32 -18.31
C LEU A 5 -10.12 15.89 -19.19
N ASP A 6 -10.14 17.20 -19.45
CA ASP A 6 -9.10 17.86 -20.23
C ASP A 6 -7.73 17.80 -19.55
N LYS A 7 -7.68 17.94 -18.22
CA LYS A 7 -6.45 17.71 -17.42
C LYS A 7 -5.93 16.29 -17.57
N TRP A 8 -6.81 15.28 -17.55
CA TRP A 8 -6.43 13.88 -17.79
C TRP A 8 -5.89 13.68 -19.21
N VAL A 9 -6.58 14.21 -20.22
CA VAL A 9 -6.15 14.13 -21.62
C VAL A 9 -4.78 14.81 -21.82
N TYR A 10 -4.57 15.98 -21.22
CA TYR A 10 -3.27 16.66 -21.24
C TYR A 10 -2.19 15.78 -20.59
N ALA A 11 -2.47 15.22 -19.41
CA ALA A 11 -1.49 14.45 -18.68
C ALA A 11 -1.01 13.21 -19.45
N PHE A 12 -1.93 12.50 -20.10
CA PHE A 12 -1.59 11.34 -20.94
C PHE A 12 -0.89 11.73 -22.23
N LYS A 13 -1.20 12.88 -22.84
CA LYS A 13 -0.53 13.34 -24.06
C LYS A 13 0.92 13.76 -23.81
N ASN A 14 1.18 14.38 -22.67
CA ASN A 14 2.50 14.94 -22.34
C ASN A 14 3.32 14.07 -21.37
N ASN A 15 2.76 12.96 -20.88
CA ASN A 15 3.35 12.12 -19.82
C ASN A 15 3.80 12.93 -18.59
N GLU A 16 3.02 13.96 -18.25
CA GLU A 16 3.32 14.90 -17.18
C GLU A 16 2.04 15.40 -16.52
N VAL A 17 2.08 15.53 -15.19
CA VAL A 17 0.99 16.12 -14.40
C VAL A 17 1.51 17.40 -13.79
N LEU A 18 0.92 18.53 -14.18
CA LEU A 18 1.25 19.85 -13.63
C LEU A 18 0.74 19.97 -12.19
N GLU A 19 1.44 20.73 -11.34
CA GLU A 19 1.08 20.91 -9.92
C GLU A 19 -0.29 21.59 -9.74
N GLU A 20 -0.71 22.39 -10.71
CA GLU A 20 -2.01 23.06 -10.74
C GLU A 20 -3.20 22.11 -11.01
N PHE A 21 -2.93 20.84 -11.34
CA PHE A 21 -4.00 19.89 -11.66
C PHE A 21 -4.70 19.39 -10.40
N SER A 22 -5.87 19.95 -10.14
CA SER A 22 -6.77 19.55 -9.04
C SER A 22 -7.76 18.42 -9.36
N ALA A 23 -7.54 17.68 -10.46
CA ALA A 23 -8.43 16.57 -10.83
C ALA A 23 -8.32 15.43 -9.80
N PRO A 24 -9.44 14.86 -9.30
CA PRO A 24 -9.41 13.81 -8.29
C PRO A 24 -8.56 12.62 -8.73
N GLY A 25 -7.55 12.24 -7.93
CA GLY A 25 -6.69 11.08 -8.19
C GLY A 25 -5.56 11.29 -9.20
N ILE A 26 -5.41 12.49 -9.78
CA ILE A 26 -4.37 12.76 -10.79
C ILE A 26 -2.94 12.77 -10.18
N GLY A 27 -2.81 12.99 -8.87
CA GLY A 27 -1.54 12.88 -8.15
C GLY A 27 -0.93 11.48 -8.24
N SER A 28 -1.74 10.42 -8.15
CA SER A 28 -1.25 9.04 -8.30
C SER A 28 -0.75 8.75 -9.73
N LEU A 29 -1.26 9.46 -10.74
CA LEU A 29 -0.74 9.36 -12.10
C LEU A 29 0.66 9.99 -12.20
N LYS A 30 0.89 11.10 -11.51
CA LYS A 30 2.22 11.75 -11.44
C LYS A 30 3.28 10.80 -10.88
N GLU A 31 2.97 10.09 -9.81
CA GLU A 31 3.88 9.08 -9.23
C GLU A 31 4.23 7.98 -10.23
N LYS A 32 3.24 7.49 -11.00
CA LYS A 32 3.47 6.50 -12.06
C LYS A 32 4.34 7.04 -13.19
N PHE A 33 4.10 8.28 -13.63
CA PHE A 33 4.97 8.90 -14.64
C PHE A 33 6.39 9.10 -14.12
N ASN A 34 6.56 9.51 -12.86
CA ASN A 34 7.89 9.62 -12.26
C ASN A 34 8.61 8.27 -12.27
N TYR A 35 7.93 7.19 -11.89
CA TYR A 35 8.50 5.83 -11.97
C TYR A 35 8.87 5.41 -13.40
N LEU A 36 8.04 5.77 -14.39
CA LEU A 36 8.34 5.48 -15.80
C LEU A 36 9.52 6.29 -16.34
N LYS A 37 9.73 7.51 -15.83
CA LYS A 37 10.83 8.41 -16.19
C LYS A 37 12.17 8.05 -15.52
N MET A 38 12.16 7.26 -14.45
CA MET A 38 13.39 6.78 -13.79
C MET A 38 14.25 5.97 -14.76
N ASP A 39 15.57 6.12 -14.65
CA ASP A 39 16.52 5.22 -15.28
C ASP A 39 16.55 3.84 -14.59
N GLU A 40 17.29 2.89 -15.16
CA GLU A 40 17.34 1.52 -14.65
C GLU A 40 17.94 1.41 -13.24
N ASP A 41 18.96 2.22 -12.94
CA ASP A 41 19.61 2.22 -11.63
C ASP A 41 18.71 2.85 -10.55
N GLU A 42 18.06 3.96 -10.87
CA GLU A 42 17.07 4.62 -10.03
C GLU A 42 15.87 3.72 -9.76
N ARG A 43 15.33 3.11 -10.82
CA ARG A 43 14.20 2.17 -10.71
C ARG A 43 14.57 0.98 -9.83
N ARG A 44 15.76 0.41 -10.00
CA ARG A 44 16.24 -0.71 -9.18
C ARG A 44 16.39 -0.34 -7.71
N ARG A 45 16.90 0.86 -7.39
CA ARG A 45 17.00 1.35 -6.01
C ARG A 45 15.62 1.58 -5.40
N PHE A 46 14.70 2.15 -6.16
CA PHE A 46 13.32 2.36 -5.74
C PHE A 46 12.61 1.03 -5.45
N ASP A 47 12.69 0.06 -6.37
CA ASP A 47 12.07 -1.26 -6.20
C ASP A 47 12.63 -1.99 -4.97
N LYS A 48 13.96 -1.95 -4.78
CA LYS A 48 14.61 -2.51 -3.59
C LYS A 48 14.12 -1.87 -2.29
N HIS A 49 13.93 -0.55 -2.28
CA HIS A 49 13.38 0.15 -1.12
C HIS A 49 11.93 -0.27 -0.86
N MET A 50 11.10 -0.35 -1.91
CA MET A 50 9.70 -0.77 -1.80
C MET A 50 9.56 -2.21 -1.28
N ASP A 51 10.42 -3.12 -1.73
CA ASP A 51 10.42 -4.51 -1.27
C ASP A 51 10.86 -4.64 0.19
N TYR A 52 11.88 -3.88 0.60
CA TYR A 52 12.28 -3.80 2.00
C TYR A 52 11.12 -3.35 2.88
N MET A 53 10.45 -2.24 2.51
CA MET A 53 9.29 -1.74 3.25
C MET A 53 8.18 -2.80 3.32
N ARG A 54 7.81 -3.44 2.21
CA ARG A 54 6.79 -4.51 2.19
C ARG A 54 7.15 -5.66 3.12
N SER A 55 8.41 -6.08 3.16
CA SER A 55 8.88 -7.14 4.06
C SER A 55 8.71 -6.76 5.53
N GLU A 56 9.14 -5.55 5.92
CA GLU A 56 8.97 -5.04 7.29
C GLU A 56 7.50 -5.01 7.71
N TRP A 57 6.63 -4.46 6.85
CA TRP A 57 5.18 -4.45 7.09
C TRP A 57 4.60 -5.86 7.20
N GLY A 58 5.05 -6.79 6.36
CA GLY A 58 4.65 -8.19 6.38
C GLY A 58 5.01 -8.89 7.70
N MET A 59 6.21 -8.62 8.23
CA MET A 59 6.63 -9.16 9.53
C MET A 59 5.75 -8.63 10.68
N ILE A 60 5.50 -7.33 10.73
CA ILE A 60 4.67 -6.70 11.76
C ILE A 60 3.23 -7.23 11.68
N ALA A 61 2.66 -7.29 10.48
CA ALA A 61 1.30 -7.80 10.26
C ALA A 61 1.18 -9.26 10.71
N SER A 62 2.16 -10.10 10.35
CA SER A 62 2.21 -11.50 10.74
C SER A 62 2.31 -11.67 12.26
N ALA A 63 3.16 -10.88 12.92
CA ALA A 63 3.30 -10.88 14.37
C ALA A 63 1.98 -10.51 15.06
N ARG A 64 1.29 -9.47 14.58
CA ARG A 64 -0.01 -9.04 15.11
C ARG A 64 -1.08 -10.14 14.93
N GLN A 65 -1.18 -10.72 13.73
CA GLN A 65 -2.11 -11.80 13.45
C GLN A 65 -1.84 -13.04 14.32
N GLY A 66 -0.57 -13.41 14.47
CA GLY A 66 -0.14 -14.50 15.34
C GLY A 66 -0.51 -14.26 16.80
N GLY A 67 -0.32 -13.03 17.30
CA GLY A 67 -0.73 -12.62 18.64
C GLY A 67 -2.23 -12.76 18.87
N VAL A 68 -3.06 -12.26 17.95
CA VAL A 68 -4.52 -12.37 18.01
C VAL A 68 -4.96 -13.84 18.01
N LYS A 69 -4.42 -14.67 17.11
CA LYS A 69 -4.73 -16.10 17.02
C LYS A 69 -4.39 -16.84 18.31
N ARG A 70 -3.20 -16.60 18.88
CA ARG A 70 -2.78 -17.17 20.17
C ARG A 70 -3.70 -16.72 21.31
N GLY A 71 -4.19 -15.48 21.27
CA GLY A 71 -5.17 -14.96 22.24
C GLY A 71 -6.48 -15.75 22.20
N TYR A 72 -7.06 -15.94 21.00
CA TYR A 72 -8.27 -16.74 20.83
C TYR A 72 -8.09 -18.18 21.30
N GLU A 73 -6.97 -18.81 20.98
CA GLU A 73 -6.66 -20.18 21.39
C GLU A 73 -6.62 -20.30 22.93
N LYS A 74 -5.97 -19.36 23.62
CA LYS A 74 -5.93 -19.31 25.08
C LYS A 74 -7.33 -19.16 25.68
N VAL A 75 -8.18 -18.31 25.11
CA VAL A 75 -9.57 -18.14 25.57
C VAL A 75 -10.37 -19.43 25.36
N ARG A 76 -10.21 -20.08 24.21
CA ARG A 76 -10.85 -21.37 23.88
C ARG A 76 -10.47 -22.46 24.87
N ILE A 77 -9.17 -22.63 25.13
CA ILE A 77 -8.66 -23.60 26.11
C ILE A 77 -9.20 -23.29 27.51
N LYS A 78 -9.14 -22.03 27.96
CA LYS A 78 -9.67 -21.62 29.28
C LYS A 78 -11.16 -21.91 29.43
N ARG A 79 -11.97 -21.66 28.39
CA ARG A 79 -13.40 -22.00 28.39
C ARG A 79 -13.62 -23.50 28.50
N HIS A 80 -12.86 -24.29 27.75
CA HIS A 80 -12.96 -25.75 27.75
C HIS A 80 -12.58 -26.36 29.11
N VAL A 81 -11.47 -25.90 29.70
CA VAL A 81 -11.05 -26.33 31.05
C VAL A 81 -12.11 -25.97 32.09
N ARG A 82 -12.67 -24.76 32.01
CA ARG A 82 -13.74 -24.32 32.93
C ARG A 82 -15.03 -25.13 32.78
N SER A 83 -15.38 -25.60 31.58
CA SER A 83 -16.55 -26.47 31.38
C SER A 83 -16.34 -27.91 31.84
N GLN A 84 -15.11 -28.39 31.92
CA GLN A 84 -14.81 -29.74 32.44
C GLN A 84 -14.70 -29.79 33.98
N GLN A 85 -14.61 -28.63 34.64
CA GLN A 85 -14.55 -28.51 36.10
C GLN A 85 -15.94 -28.25 36.73
N CYS A 86 -17.02 -28.34 35.95
CA CYS A 86 -18.41 -28.25 36.42
C CYS A 86 -19.08 -29.62 36.45
#